data_AF-A0A661IYT5-F1
#
_entry.id   AF-A0A661IYT5-F1
#
_cell.length_a   1.000
_cell.length_b   1.000
_cell.length_c   1.000
_cell.angle_alpha   90.00
_cell.angle_beta   90.00
_cell.angle_gamma   90.00
#
_symmetry.space_group_name_H-M   'P 1'
#
loop_
_entity.id
_entity.type
_entity.pdbx_description
1 polymer ?
#
loop_
_entity_poly.entity_id
_entity_poly.type
_entity_poly.pdbx_seq_one_letter_code
_entity_poly.pdbx_strand_id
1 'polypeptide(L)' 'MTELYDLQTLERLSGVGRDELLYWTRSGVLRPKRVEGEGFFYDFKALVAIRVLRDLREKG' A
#
# COMPACT_ATOMS: atom_id res chain seq x y z
N MET A 1 -16.18 -4.79 -11.27
CA MET A 1 -15.80 -4.72 -9.84
C MET A 1 -14.33 -4.35 -9.75
N THR A 2 -13.99 -3.30 -9.02
CA THR A 2 -12.58 -2.99 -8.73
C THR A 2 -12.16 -3.87 -7.57
N GLU A 3 -11.20 -4.76 -7.80
CA GLU A 3 -10.61 -5.57 -6.74
C GLU A 3 -9.88 -4.66 -5.74
N LEU A 4 -10.13 -4.88 -4.45
CA LEU A 4 -9.50 -4.13 -3.37
C LEU A 4 -8.62 -5.09 -2.55
N TYR A 5 -7.45 -4.61 -2.19
CA TYR A 5 -6.44 -5.32 -1.42
C TYR A 5 -6.34 -4.70 -0.04
N ASP A 6 -6.34 -5.52 1.00
CA ASP A 6 -5.99 -5.08 2.34
C ASP A 6 -4.47 -4.96 2.51
N LEU A 7 -4.04 -4.48 3.68
CA LEU A 7 -2.62 -4.32 4.00
C LEU A 7 -1.84 -5.64 3.95
N GLN A 8 -2.44 -6.75 4.39
CA GLN A 8 -1.78 -8.06 4.39
C GLN A 8 -1.52 -8.53 2.94
N THR A 9 -2.47 -8.31 2.06
CA THR A 9 -2.34 -8.64 0.63
C THR A 9 -1.28 -7.76 -0.03
N LEU A 10 -1.27 -6.45 0.28
CA LEU A 10 -0.25 -5.55 -0.24
C LEU A 10 1.15 -5.93 0.23
N GLU A 11 1.31 -6.27 1.51
CA GLU A 11 2.58 -6.76 2.08
C GLU A 11 3.11 -7.97 1.30
N ARG A 12 2.25 -8.97 1.09
CA ARG A 12 2.60 -10.18 0.31
C ARG A 12 2.96 -9.88 -1.14
N LEU A 13 2.24 -8.97 -1.81
CA LEU A 13 2.41 -8.69 -3.24
C LEU A 13 3.54 -7.70 -3.58
N SER A 14 3.95 -6.91 -2.60
CA SER A 14 4.99 -5.89 -2.77
C SER A 14 6.32 -6.26 -2.11
N GLY A 15 6.29 -7.11 -1.09
CA GLY A 15 7.46 -7.38 -0.23
C GLY A 15 7.78 -6.22 0.72
N VAL A 16 6.90 -5.21 0.83
CA VAL A 16 7.06 -4.10 1.77
C VAL A 16 6.36 -4.46 3.07
N GLY A 17 7.07 -4.32 4.20
CA GLY A 17 6.54 -4.67 5.51
C GLY A 17 5.36 -3.79 5.93
N ARG A 18 4.48 -4.36 6.75
CA ARG A 18 3.24 -3.71 7.21
C ARG A 18 3.43 -2.32 7.81
N ASP A 19 4.47 -2.10 8.61
CA ASP A 19 4.73 -0.81 9.25
C ASP A 19 5.06 0.29 8.25
N GLU A 20 5.78 -0.04 7.18
CA GLU A 20 6.13 0.90 6.11
C GLU A 20 4.89 1.23 5.26
N LEU A 21 4.06 0.24 4.96
CA LEU A 21 2.77 0.47 4.30
C LEU A 21 1.89 1.38 5.15
N LEU A 22 1.81 1.16 6.47
CA LEU A 22 1.07 2.01 7.39
C LEU A 22 1.66 3.42 7.46
N TYR A 23 2.98 3.55 7.48
CA TYR A 23 3.65 4.85 7.44
C TYR A 23 3.27 5.64 6.18
N TRP A 24 3.34 5.02 5.00
CA TRP A 24 2.94 5.67 3.74
C TRP A 24 1.45 5.98 3.67
N THR A 25 0.62 5.15 4.31
CA THR A 25 -0.82 5.40 4.43
C THR A 25 -1.09 6.64 5.28
N ARG A 26 -0.47 6.70 6.47
CA ARG A 26 -0.63 7.79 7.43
C ARG A 26 -0.04 9.11 6.93
N SER A 27 1.03 9.05 6.14
CA SER A 27 1.61 10.24 5.49
C SER A 27 0.85 10.69 4.24
N GLY A 28 -0.14 9.92 3.77
CA GLY A 28 -0.96 10.24 2.60
C GLY A 28 -0.30 9.95 1.25
N VAL A 29 0.88 9.31 1.25
CA VAL A 29 1.58 8.80 0.07
C VAL A 29 0.77 7.68 -0.58
N LEU A 30 0.29 6.74 0.22
CA LEU A 30 -0.70 5.76 -0.19
C LEU A 30 -2.08 6.20 0.27
N ARG A 31 -3.04 6.19 -0.65
CA ARG A 31 -4.42 6.59 -0.36
C ARG A 31 -5.34 5.38 -0.48
N PRO A 32 -5.92 4.89 0.63
CA PRO A 32 -6.89 3.81 0.58
C PRO A 32 -8.14 4.29 -0.18
N LYS A 33 -8.75 3.36 -0.92
CA LYS A 33 -10.04 3.57 -1.59
C LYS A 33 -11.21 3.39 -0.63
N ARG A 34 -10.99 2.62 0.43
CA ARG A 34 -11.99 2.34 1.44
C ARG A 34 -11.31 2.14 2.79
N VAL A 35 -12.01 2.57 3.83
CA VAL A 35 -11.66 2.35 5.23
C VAL A 35 -12.85 1.67 5.89
N GLU A 36 -12.65 0.51 6.51
CA GLU A 36 -13.68 -0.18 7.31
C GLU A 36 -13.08 -0.51 8.69
N GLY A 37 -13.55 0.18 9.73
CA GLY A 37 -12.94 0.12 11.06
C GLY A 37 -11.47 0.55 11.03
N GLU A 38 -10.57 -0.35 11.42
CA GLU A 38 -9.11 -0.16 11.36
C GLU A 38 -8.49 -0.67 10.04
N GLY A 39 -9.31 -1.25 9.15
CA GLY A 39 -8.87 -1.83 7.89
C GLY A 39 -8.75 -0.79 6.77
N PHE A 40 -7.61 -0.81 6.08
CA PHE A 40 -7.38 0.00 4.88
C PHE A 40 -7.37 -0.87 3.63
N PHE A 41 -8.11 -0.44 2.61
CA PHE A 41 -8.28 -1.17 1.35
C PHE A 41 -7.85 -0.33 0.16
N TYR A 42 -7.09 -0.94 -0.74
CA TYR A 42 -6.40 -0.27 -1.83
C TYR A 42 -6.69 -0.91 -3.17
N ASP A 43 -6.68 -0.12 -4.24
CA ASP A 43 -6.78 -0.67 -5.59
C ASP A 43 -5.40 -1.10 -6.13
N PHE A 44 -5.41 -1.71 -7.31
CA PHE A 44 -4.19 -2.09 -8.02
C PHE A 44 -3.21 -0.93 -8.24
N LYS A 45 -3.70 0.32 -8.36
CA LYS A 45 -2.83 1.49 -8.54
C LYS A 45 -1.94 1.73 -7.32
N ALA A 46 -2.45 1.50 -6.11
CA ALA A 46 -1.62 1.56 -4.91
C ALA A 46 -0.50 0.51 -4.93
N LEU A 47 -0.77 -0.71 -5.40
CA LEU A 47 0.25 -1.75 -5.54
C LEU A 47 1.36 -1.33 -6.51
N VAL A 48 1.01 -0.71 -7.64
CA VAL A 48 1.97 -0.16 -8.59
C VAL A 48 2.79 0.96 -7.94
N ALA A 49 2.15 1.87 -7.22
CA ALA A 49 2.83 2.96 -6.50
C ALA A 49 3.82 2.44 -5.46
N ILE A 50 3.44 1.41 -4.69
CA ILE A 50 4.31 0.76 -3.70
C ILE A 50 5.59 0.24 -4.35
N ARG A 51 5.49 -0.45 -5.49
CA ARG A 51 6.66 -0.99 -6.19
C ARG A 51 7.60 0.12 -6.65
N VAL A 52 7.05 1.21 -7.17
CA VAL A 52 7.83 2.40 -7.56
C VAL A 52 8.52 3.02 -6.34
N LEU A 53 7.83 3.17 -5.21
CA LEU A 53 8.40 3.74 -3.99
C LEU A 53 9.55 2.88 -3.45
N ARG A 54 9.38 1.56 -3.45
CA ARG A 54 10.43 0.61 -3.05
C ARG A 54 11.66 0.74 -3.95
N ASP A 55 11.47 0.71 -5.26
CA ASP A 55 12.58 0.80 -6.22
C ASP A 55 13.29 2.17 -6.17
N LEU A 56 12.58 3.25 -5.84
CA LEU A 56 13.18 4.58 -5.60
C LEU A 56 14.01 4.61 -4.32
N ARG A 57 13.53 3.95 -3.25
CA ARG A 57 14.25 3.86 -1.97
C ARG A 57 15.56 3.08 -2.10
N GLU A 58 15.63 2.05 -2.94
CA GLU A 58 16.87 1.30 -3.19
C GLU A 58 17.94 2.12 -3.94
N LYS A 59 17.55 3.24 -4.57
CA LYS A 59 18.45 4.11 -5.35
C LYS A 59 18.93 5.36 -4.58
N GLY A 60 18.47 5.56 -3.35
CA GLY A 60 18.74 6.75 -2.53
C GLY A 60 19.53 6.45 -1.27
#